data_AF-A0A2I0X7E7-F1
#
_entry.id   AF-A0A2I0X7E7-F1
#
_cell.length_a   1.000
_cell.length_b   1.000
_cell.length_c   1.000
_cell.angle_alpha   90.00
_cell.angle_beta   90.00
_cell.angle_gamma   90.00
#
_symmetry.space_group_name_H-M   'P 1'
#
loop_
_entity.id
_entity.type
_entity.pdbx_description
1 polymer ?
#
loop_
_entity_poly.entity_id
_entity_poly.type
_entity_poly.pdbx_seq_one_letter_code
_entity_poly.pdbx_strand_id
1 'polypeptide(L)'
;MNVWKALICWLKIFYAFTRPYSCIGAILGATSSSLMAIESFSDISLSFFIGLLKVASVFGCMFSYANGINQIFDIEIDKVLPFLRWKKREITAMLSIIANRGIVLQLSTFLHMQTFVLGRQTNFSKPLILGAIVVSIFSAVVALFKDVPDIEGDKKFGIRSLATSLGPKKVFWICVCLLEMAYIFAMVFGATSSRPWSKLITILSHSVLALMLWKQSESIDLKDKFSLQSFYMLIWKLLYVEYMLLPFVR
;
A
#
# COMPACT_ATOMS: atom_id res chain seq x y z
N MET A 1 -8.87 27.92 30.58
CA MET A 1 -7.92 27.47 29.54
C MET A 1 -8.13 28.35 28.30
N ASN A 2 -7.09 29.01 27.78
CA ASN A 2 -7.21 29.87 26.57
C ASN A 2 -7.72 29.02 25.39
N VAL A 3 -8.72 29.51 24.65
CA VAL A 3 -9.28 28.87 23.44
C VAL A 3 -8.18 28.44 22.46
N TRP A 4 -7.13 29.24 22.29
CA TRP A 4 -5.96 28.89 21.46
C TRP A 4 -5.19 27.68 21.99
N LYS A 5 -4.99 27.58 23.31
CA LYS A 5 -4.35 26.40 23.91
C LYS A 5 -5.23 25.16 23.76
N ALA A 6 -6.55 25.31 23.88
CA ALA A 6 -7.50 24.23 23.67
C ALA A 6 -7.48 23.73 22.20
N LEU A 7 -7.47 24.67 21.23
CA LEU A 7 -7.39 24.36 19.81
C LEU A 7 -6.09 23.63 19.46
N ILE A 8 -4.93 24.12 19.94
CA ILE A 8 -3.63 23.48 19.71
C ILE A 8 -3.60 22.07 20.32
N CYS A 9 -4.15 21.91 21.52
CA CYS A 9 -4.24 20.60 22.16
C CYS A 9 -5.11 19.64 21.34
N TRP A 10 -6.28 20.11 20.89
CA TRP A 10 -7.18 19.33 20.05
C TRP A 10 -6.54 18.92 18.72
N LEU A 11 -5.84 19.84 18.04
CA LEU A 11 -5.12 19.55 16.80
C LEU A 11 -4.01 18.53 17.00
N LYS A 12 -3.28 18.59 18.12
CA LYS A 12 -2.25 17.59 18.46
C LYS A 12 -2.85 16.21 18.70
N ILE A 13 -3.98 16.15 19.43
CA ILE A 13 -4.70 14.90 19.67
C ILE A 13 -5.23 14.34 18.36
N PHE A 14 -5.84 15.18 17.52
CA PHE A 14 -6.35 14.78 16.21
C PHE A 14 -5.24 14.28 15.28
N TYR A 15 -4.08 14.96 15.27
CA TYR A 15 -2.90 14.54 14.52
C TYR A 15 -2.38 13.19 15.02
N ALA A 16 -2.26 13.00 16.34
CA ALA A 16 -1.83 11.75 16.93
C ALA A 16 -2.80 10.60 16.63
N PHE A 17 -4.10 10.89 16.66
CA PHE A 17 -5.18 9.94 16.40
C PHE A 17 -5.21 9.50 14.92
N THR A 18 -5.23 10.46 13.99
CA THR A 18 -5.33 10.19 12.55
C THR A 18 -4.09 9.54 11.97
N ARG A 19 -2.93 9.72 12.60
CA ARG A 19 -1.61 9.27 12.10
C ARG A 19 -1.47 9.58 10.61
N PRO A 20 -1.38 10.87 10.21
CA PRO A 20 -1.49 11.27 8.80
C PRO A 20 -0.53 10.53 7.86
N TYR A 21 0.62 10.10 8.37
CA TYR A 21 1.58 9.28 7.63
C TYR A 21 0.97 7.97 7.08
N SER A 22 -0.02 7.39 7.77
CA SER A 22 -0.71 6.18 7.33
C SER A 22 -1.71 6.42 6.19
N CYS A 23 -2.18 7.66 6.04
CA CYS A 23 -3.07 8.10 4.96
C CYS A 23 -2.30 8.39 3.66
N ILE A 24 -0.98 8.60 3.72
CA ILE A 24 -0.14 8.92 2.55
C ILE A 24 -0.32 7.87 1.45
N GLY A 25 -0.20 6.58 1.80
CA GLY A 25 -0.34 5.51 0.81
C GLY A 25 -1.75 5.43 0.21
N ALA A 26 -2.79 5.77 0.98
CA ALA A 26 -4.16 5.78 0.48
C ALA A 26 -4.40 6.95 -0.50
N ILE A 27 -3.91 8.14 -0.16
CA ILE A 27 -4.00 9.32 -1.02
C ILE A 27 -3.19 9.13 -2.30
N LEU A 28 -1.97 8.60 -2.21
CA LEU A 28 -1.15 8.29 -3.39
C LEU A 28 -1.82 7.23 -4.26
N GLY A 29 -2.35 6.16 -3.67
CA GLY A 29 -3.06 5.10 -4.41
C GLY A 29 -4.34 5.60 -5.08
N ALA A 30 -5.13 6.44 -4.40
CA ALA A 30 -6.31 7.09 -4.98
C ALA A 30 -5.91 8.02 -6.12
N THR A 31 -4.91 8.88 -5.91
CA THR A 31 -4.41 9.80 -6.94
C THR A 31 -3.92 9.05 -8.17
N SER A 32 -3.09 8.02 -7.97
CA SER A 32 -2.64 7.12 -9.03
C SER A 32 -3.81 6.54 -9.81
N SER A 33 -4.79 5.96 -9.10
CA SER A 33 -5.95 5.32 -9.72
C SER A 33 -6.84 6.28 -10.49
N SER A 34 -6.96 7.53 -10.01
CA SER A 34 -7.64 8.59 -10.73
C SER A 34 -6.89 9.00 -11.99
N LEU A 35 -5.56 9.13 -11.94
CA LEU A 35 -4.74 9.47 -13.10
C LEU A 35 -4.78 8.38 -14.18
N MET A 36 -4.91 7.10 -13.79
CA MET A 36 -5.07 5.99 -14.74
C MET A 36 -6.34 6.09 -15.60
N ALA A 37 -7.36 6.84 -15.16
CA ALA A 37 -8.59 7.08 -15.93
C ALA A 37 -8.45 8.19 -17.00
N ILE A 38 -7.38 8.96 -16.98
CA ILE A 38 -7.12 10.02 -17.98
C ILE A 38 -6.71 9.38 -19.30
N GLU A 39 -7.40 9.68 -20.39
CA GLU A 39 -7.09 9.23 -21.75
C GLU A 39 -6.61 10.38 -22.65
N SER A 40 -7.02 11.62 -22.36
CA SER A 40 -6.62 12.82 -23.10
C SER A 40 -6.40 14.03 -22.19
N PHE A 41 -5.73 15.07 -22.70
CA PHE A 41 -5.49 16.30 -21.93
C PHE A 41 -6.78 17.04 -21.55
N SER A 42 -7.87 16.87 -22.31
CA SER A 42 -9.18 17.46 -21.97
C SER A 42 -9.80 16.88 -20.71
N ASP A 43 -9.37 15.70 -20.28
CA ASP A 43 -9.86 15.08 -19.04
C ASP A 43 -9.38 15.82 -17.79
N ILE A 44 -8.27 16.54 -17.90
CA ILE A 44 -7.71 17.37 -16.83
C ILE A 44 -8.56 18.63 -16.71
N SER A 45 -9.71 18.47 -16.07
CA SER A 45 -10.76 19.47 -15.92
C SER A 45 -11.05 19.74 -14.44
N LEU A 46 -11.80 20.80 -14.15
CA LEU A 46 -12.28 21.06 -12.80
C LEU A 46 -13.08 19.87 -12.24
N SER A 47 -13.89 19.22 -13.07
CA SER A 47 -14.65 18.01 -12.70
C SER A 47 -13.73 16.88 -12.25
N PHE A 48 -12.60 16.68 -12.94
CA PHE A 48 -11.59 15.69 -12.54
C PHE A 48 -11.02 15.99 -11.15
N PHE A 49 -10.61 17.23 -10.88
CA PHE A 49 -10.08 17.60 -9.57
C PHE A 49 -11.12 17.48 -8.45
N ILE A 50 -12.39 17.81 -8.73
CA ILE A 50 -13.50 17.59 -7.79
C ILE A 50 -13.69 16.10 -7.52
N GLY A 51 -13.64 15.26 -8.57
CA GLY A 51 -13.72 13.80 -8.44
C GLY A 51 -12.58 13.23 -7.59
N LEU A 52 -11.34 13.65 -7.87
CA LEU A 52 -10.17 13.26 -7.10
C LEU A 52 -10.30 13.67 -5.63
N LEU A 53 -10.74 14.91 -5.36
CA LEU A 53 -10.94 15.40 -3.99
C LEU A 53 -12.01 14.58 -3.24
N LYS A 54 -13.12 14.21 -3.90
CA LYS A 54 -14.16 13.35 -3.32
C LYS A 54 -13.58 12.00 -2.91
N VAL A 55 -12.87 11.34 -3.82
CA VAL A 55 -12.28 10.02 -3.56
C VAL A 55 -11.23 10.10 -2.44
N ALA A 56 -10.31 11.07 -2.51
CA ALA A 56 -9.28 11.28 -1.50
C ALA A 56 -9.89 11.55 -0.12
N SER A 57 -10.99 12.31 -0.05
CA SER A 57 -11.70 12.58 1.20
C SER A 57 -12.33 11.31 1.78
N VAL A 58 -13.01 10.52 0.96
CA VAL A 58 -13.64 9.26 1.40
C VAL A 58 -12.61 8.28 1.92
N PHE A 59 -11.53 8.03 1.17
CA PHE A 59 -10.47 7.13 1.63
C PHE A 59 -9.71 7.68 2.82
N GLY A 60 -9.44 8.99 2.88
CA GLY A 60 -8.82 9.63 4.03
C GLY A 60 -9.63 9.40 5.32
N CYS A 61 -10.95 9.58 5.26
CA CYS A 61 -11.85 9.29 6.38
C CYS A 61 -11.88 7.81 6.74
N MET A 62 -11.99 6.91 5.76
CA MET A 62 -12.04 5.46 5.97
C MET A 62 -10.75 4.95 6.64
N PHE A 63 -9.58 5.38 6.17
CA PHE A 63 -8.30 5.01 6.77
C PHE A 63 -8.14 5.60 8.17
N SER A 64 -8.54 6.87 8.38
CA SER A 64 -8.51 7.49 9.71
C SER A 64 -9.40 6.73 10.71
N TYR A 65 -10.59 6.30 10.27
CA TYR A 65 -11.49 5.47 11.08
C TYR A 65 -10.88 4.11 11.41
N ALA A 66 -10.34 3.41 10.41
CA ALA A 66 -9.70 2.10 10.61
C ALA A 66 -8.51 2.19 11.58
N ASN A 67 -7.68 3.24 11.44
CA ASN A 67 -6.57 3.51 12.36
C ASN A 67 -7.05 3.85 13.77
N GLY A 68 -8.15 4.60 13.88
CA GLY A 68 -8.76 4.96 15.15
C GLY A 68 -9.26 3.73 15.91
N ILE A 69 -9.98 2.83 15.22
CA ILE A 69 -10.41 1.55 15.82
C ILE A 69 -9.21 0.71 16.23
N ASN A 70 -8.19 0.61 15.37
CA ASN A 70 -6.96 -0.11 15.70
C ASN A 70 -6.29 0.50 16.96
N GLN A 71 -6.23 1.81 17.10
CA GLN A 71 -5.63 2.41 18.30
C GLN A 71 -6.45 2.21 19.58
N ILE A 72 -7.78 2.35 19.51
CA ILE A 72 -8.63 2.32 20.70
C ILE A 72 -8.81 0.89 21.19
N PHE A 73 -9.08 -0.04 20.28
CA PHE A 73 -9.61 -1.35 20.65
C PHE A 73 -8.62 -2.50 20.48
N ASP A 74 -7.49 -2.34 19.78
CA ASP A 74 -6.60 -3.48 19.50
C ASP A 74 -6.05 -4.12 20.78
N ILE A 75 -5.71 -3.31 21.80
CA ILE A 75 -5.24 -3.80 23.10
C ILE A 75 -6.34 -4.55 23.89
N GLU A 76 -7.57 -4.05 23.87
CA GLU A 76 -8.68 -4.65 24.62
C GLU A 76 -9.29 -5.86 23.90
N ILE A 77 -9.45 -5.79 22.58
CA ILE A 77 -9.92 -6.91 21.74
C ILE A 77 -8.94 -8.09 21.84
N ASP A 78 -7.63 -7.83 21.80
CA ASP A 78 -6.61 -8.88 21.94
C ASP A 78 -6.67 -9.57 23.31
N LYS A 79 -7.11 -8.86 24.36
CA LYS A 79 -7.25 -9.39 25.73
C LYS A 79 -8.58 -10.11 25.96
N VAL A 80 -9.69 -9.58 25.47
CA VAL A 80 -11.06 -9.98 25.89
C VAL A 80 -11.70 -11.04 24.98
N LEU A 81 -11.36 -11.08 23.69
CA LEU A 81 -12.01 -11.98 22.71
C LEU A 81 -11.00 -12.94 22.08
N PRO A 82 -10.61 -14.04 22.76
CA PRO A 82 -9.62 -15.00 22.26
C PRO A 82 -9.99 -15.66 20.91
N PHE A 83 -11.28 -15.65 20.55
CA PHE A 83 -11.82 -16.18 19.28
C PHE A 83 -11.86 -15.14 18.14
N LEU A 84 -11.77 -13.83 18.44
CA LEU A 84 -11.64 -12.75 17.46
C LEU A 84 -10.21 -12.19 17.42
N ARG A 85 -9.20 -13.00 17.81
CA ARG A 85 -7.80 -12.69 17.52
C ARG A 85 -7.52 -12.96 16.04
N TRP A 86 -7.85 -12.01 15.17
CA TRP A 86 -7.46 -12.08 13.75
C TRP A 86 -5.93 -12.17 13.61
N LYS A 87 -5.18 -11.76 14.63
CA LYS A 87 -3.74 -11.98 14.81
C LYS A 87 -3.30 -13.46 14.79
N LYS A 88 -4.21 -14.42 15.04
CA LYS A 88 -3.94 -15.87 14.85
C LYS A 88 -4.15 -16.36 13.40
N ARG A 89 -4.72 -15.52 12.52
CA ARG A 89 -5.01 -15.83 11.12
C ARG A 89 -4.35 -14.79 10.23
N GLU A 90 -3.02 -14.80 10.18
CA GLU A 90 -2.23 -13.92 9.30
C GLU A 90 -2.70 -13.91 7.86
N ILE A 91 -3.08 -15.06 7.34
CA ILE A 91 -3.61 -15.17 5.97
C ILE A 91 -4.85 -14.29 5.82
N THR A 92 -5.75 -14.26 6.80
CA THR A 92 -6.94 -13.41 6.75
C THR A 92 -6.58 -11.92 6.84
N ALA A 93 -5.61 -11.55 7.67
CA ALA A 93 -5.13 -10.16 7.76
C ALA A 93 -4.42 -9.73 6.46
N MET A 94 -3.64 -10.61 5.85
CA MET A 94 -3.01 -10.38 4.55
C MET A 94 -4.07 -10.20 3.46
N LEU A 95 -5.05 -11.12 3.38
CA LEU A 95 -6.14 -11.07 2.41
C LEU A 95 -6.99 -9.80 2.56
N SER A 96 -7.24 -9.32 3.79
CA SER A 96 -7.99 -8.08 3.99
C SER A 96 -7.21 -6.84 3.54
N ILE A 97 -5.89 -6.80 3.74
CA ILE A 97 -5.03 -5.73 3.24
C ILE A 97 -5.00 -5.76 1.70
N ILE A 98 -4.85 -6.93 1.09
CA ILE A 98 -4.91 -7.12 -0.37
C ILE A 98 -6.26 -6.65 -0.91
N ALA A 99 -7.37 -7.10 -0.31
CA ALA A 99 -8.70 -6.72 -0.74
C ALA A 99 -8.90 -5.20 -0.67
N ASN A 100 -8.52 -4.56 0.44
CA ASN A 100 -8.73 -3.13 0.62
C ASN A 100 -7.80 -2.27 -0.26
N ARG A 101 -6.49 -2.54 -0.27
CA ARG A 101 -5.49 -1.71 -0.98
C ARG A 101 -5.25 -2.15 -2.41
N GLY A 102 -5.10 -3.45 -2.64
CA GLY A 102 -4.81 -4.03 -3.95
C GLY A 102 -5.98 -3.90 -4.91
N ILE A 103 -7.19 -4.22 -4.43
CA ILE A 103 -8.38 -4.33 -5.28
C ILE A 103 -9.35 -3.17 -5.08
N VAL A 104 -9.95 -3.02 -3.89
CA VAL A 104 -11.05 -2.07 -3.64
C VAL A 104 -10.62 -0.64 -3.91
N LEU A 105 -9.52 -0.17 -3.31
CA LEU A 105 -9.02 1.19 -3.50
C LEU A 105 -8.83 1.53 -4.97
N GLN A 106 -8.17 0.65 -5.73
CA GLN A 106 -7.86 0.93 -7.13
C GLN A 106 -9.08 0.82 -8.03
N LEU A 107 -9.83 -0.27 -7.92
CA LEU A 107 -10.98 -0.54 -8.76
C LEU A 107 -12.09 0.49 -8.54
N SER A 108 -12.45 0.77 -7.28
CA SER A 108 -13.52 1.72 -6.97
C SER A 108 -13.15 3.14 -7.38
N THR A 109 -11.89 3.57 -7.15
CA THR A 109 -11.42 4.89 -7.55
C THR A 109 -11.43 5.03 -9.06
N PHE A 110 -10.84 4.06 -9.77
CA PHE A 110 -10.79 4.10 -11.22
C PHE A 110 -12.19 4.12 -11.83
N LEU A 111 -13.08 3.22 -11.39
CA LEU A 111 -14.46 3.17 -11.88
C LEU A 111 -15.20 4.47 -11.58
N HIS A 112 -15.06 5.03 -10.38
CA HIS A 112 -15.66 6.32 -10.04
C HIS A 112 -15.24 7.42 -11.00
N MET A 113 -13.94 7.52 -11.28
CA MET A 113 -13.40 8.52 -12.17
C MET A 113 -13.84 8.28 -13.62
N GLN A 114 -13.80 7.04 -14.10
CA GLN A 114 -14.16 6.69 -15.46
C GLN A 114 -15.66 6.95 -15.73
N THR A 115 -16.55 6.48 -14.85
CA THR A 115 -18.00 6.49 -15.12
C THR A 115 -18.69 7.77 -14.67
N PHE A 116 -18.46 8.22 -13.44
CA PHE A 116 -19.22 9.32 -12.85
C PHE A 116 -18.56 10.68 -13.07
N VAL A 117 -17.24 10.73 -13.20
CA VAL A 117 -16.51 11.99 -13.37
C VAL A 117 -16.26 12.29 -14.84
N LEU A 118 -15.81 11.31 -15.62
CA LEU A 118 -15.49 11.44 -17.04
C LEU A 118 -16.61 10.98 -17.97
N GLY A 119 -17.68 10.38 -17.45
CA GLY A 119 -18.87 10.02 -18.24
C GLY A 119 -18.65 8.89 -19.25
N ARG A 120 -17.63 8.04 -19.05
CA ARG A 120 -17.27 6.95 -19.96
C ARG A 120 -17.87 5.61 -19.53
N GLN A 121 -17.97 4.69 -20.48
CA GLN A 121 -18.33 3.30 -20.18
C GLN A 121 -17.23 2.60 -19.37
N THR A 122 -17.62 1.58 -18.61
CA THR A 122 -16.69 0.77 -17.82
C THR A 122 -15.75 -0.03 -18.72
N ASN A 123 -14.47 0.32 -18.70
CA ASN A 123 -13.43 -0.42 -19.40
C ASN A 123 -12.20 -0.56 -18.48
N PHE A 124 -11.74 -1.79 -18.28
CA PHE A 124 -10.58 -2.05 -17.42
C PHE A 124 -9.30 -1.78 -18.21
N SER A 125 -8.64 -0.67 -17.88
CA SER A 125 -7.40 -0.27 -18.54
C SER A 125 -6.23 -1.18 -18.16
N LYS A 126 -5.26 -1.32 -19.07
CA LYS A 126 -3.99 -2.01 -18.81
C LYS A 126 -3.29 -1.52 -17.52
N PRO A 127 -3.12 -0.20 -17.27
CA PRO A 127 -2.50 0.27 -16.03
C PRO A 127 -3.30 -0.12 -14.79
N LEU A 128 -4.64 -0.18 -14.84
CA LEU A 128 -5.44 -0.65 -13.71
C LEU A 128 -5.18 -2.13 -13.39
N ILE A 129 -5.13 -3.00 -14.41
CA ILE A 129 -4.88 -4.43 -14.24
C ILE A 129 -3.49 -4.65 -13.63
N LEU A 130 -2.46 -3.99 -14.20
CA LEU A 130 -1.11 -4.06 -13.67
C LEU A 130 -1.06 -3.54 -12.23
N GLY A 131 -1.66 -2.38 -11.97
CA GLY A 131 -1.75 -1.78 -10.65
C GLY A 131 -2.39 -2.71 -9.65
N ALA A 132 -3.52 -3.33 -9.98
CA ALA A 132 -4.22 -4.27 -9.10
C ALA A 132 -3.32 -5.44 -8.70
N ILE A 133 -2.56 -6.02 -9.64
CA ILE A 133 -1.67 -7.15 -9.39
C ILE A 133 -0.47 -6.71 -8.55
N VAL A 134 0.27 -5.68 -8.99
CA VAL A 134 1.50 -5.21 -8.32
C VAL A 134 1.19 -4.75 -6.89
N VAL A 135 0.18 -3.90 -6.71
CA VAL A 135 -0.20 -3.40 -5.38
C VAL A 135 -0.71 -4.53 -4.48
N SER A 136 -1.35 -5.57 -5.04
CA SER A 136 -1.73 -6.76 -4.26
C SER A 136 -0.51 -7.54 -3.76
N ILE A 137 0.50 -7.74 -4.61
CA ILE A 137 1.76 -8.41 -4.21
C ILE A 137 2.47 -7.58 -3.14
N PHE A 138 2.61 -6.27 -3.33
CA PHE A 138 3.18 -5.38 -2.32
C PHE A 138 2.39 -5.38 -1.02
N SER A 139 1.06 -5.40 -1.09
CA SER A 139 0.18 -5.49 0.08
C SER A 139 0.39 -6.81 0.85
N ALA A 140 0.58 -7.92 0.14
CA ALA A 140 0.93 -9.20 0.73
C ALA A 140 2.28 -9.13 1.44
N VAL A 141 3.30 -8.59 0.76
CA VAL A 141 4.65 -8.45 1.31
C VAL A 141 4.67 -7.55 2.53
N VAL A 142 4.00 -6.40 2.51
CA VAL A 142 3.84 -5.53 3.68
C VAL A 142 3.19 -6.28 4.84
N ALA A 143 2.15 -7.08 4.56
CA ALA A 143 1.47 -7.86 5.60
C ALA A 143 2.36 -8.95 6.20
N LEU A 144 3.22 -9.60 5.41
CA LEU A 144 4.16 -10.64 5.86
C LEU A 144 5.37 -10.05 6.59
N PHE A 145 5.93 -8.96 6.06
CA PHE A 145 7.17 -8.39 6.55
C PHE A 145 7.01 -7.68 7.88
N LYS A 146 5.82 -7.13 8.17
CA LYS A 146 5.54 -6.43 9.44
C LYS A 146 5.82 -7.33 10.67
N ASP A 147 5.65 -8.65 10.53
CA ASP A 147 5.82 -9.60 11.62
C ASP A 147 7.28 -10.05 11.80
N VAL A 148 8.15 -9.79 10.83
CA VAL A 148 9.59 -10.14 10.88
C VAL A 148 10.34 -9.43 12.02
N PRO A 149 10.24 -8.09 12.20
CA PRO A 149 10.88 -7.41 13.34
C PRO A 149 10.22 -7.74 14.70
N ASP A 150 9.06 -8.40 14.72
CA ASP A 150 8.26 -8.66 15.91
C ASP A 150 8.23 -10.14 16.36
N ILE A 151 9.00 -11.02 15.70
CA ILE A 151 9.08 -12.47 15.98
C ILE A 151 9.26 -12.80 17.47
N GLU A 152 10.15 -12.10 18.18
CA GLU A 152 10.41 -12.37 19.60
C GLU A 152 9.20 -12.07 20.48
N GLY A 153 8.51 -10.97 20.19
CA GLY A 153 7.26 -10.60 20.86
C GLY A 153 6.17 -11.63 20.59
N ASP A 154 5.98 -11.99 19.32
CA ASP A 154 4.96 -12.96 18.91
C ASP A 154 5.18 -14.34 19.54
N LYS A 155 6.42 -14.82 19.60
CA LYS A 155 6.76 -16.08 20.30
C LYS A 155 6.41 -16.02 21.78
N LYS A 156 6.70 -14.90 22.47
CA LYS A 156 6.40 -14.72 23.90
C LYS A 156 4.90 -14.79 24.19
N PHE A 157 4.06 -14.32 23.27
CA PHE A 157 2.59 -14.34 23.40
C PHE A 157 1.93 -15.57 22.74
N GLY A 158 2.73 -16.54 22.26
CA GLY A 158 2.21 -17.76 21.62
C GLY A 158 1.47 -17.50 20.30
N ILE A 159 1.81 -16.41 19.60
CA ILE A 159 1.26 -16.08 18.28
C ILE A 159 2.02 -16.89 17.24
N ARG A 160 1.28 -17.61 16.39
CA ARG A 160 1.85 -18.54 15.41
C ARG A 160 1.78 -17.93 14.02
N SER A 161 2.88 -17.32 13.64
CA SER A 161 3.10 -16.66 12.36
C SER A 161 4.01 -17.35 11.38
N LEU A 162 3.95 -16.96 10.11
CA LEU A 162 4.90 -17.41 9.09
C LEU A 162 6.32 -17.04 9.53
N ALA A 163 6.51 -15.84 10.08
CA ALA A 163 7.77 -15.34 10.61
C ALA A 163 8.27 -16.16 11.81
N THR A 164 7.38 -16.47 12.77
CA THR A 164 7.74 -17.33 13.92
C THR A 164 7.94 -18.80 13.54
N SER A 165 7.29 -19.29 12.48
CA SER A 165 7.35 -20.69 12.02
C SER A 165 8.54 -20.98 11.12
N LEU A 166 8.83 -20.10 10.15
CA LEU A 166 9.92 -20.27 9.18
C LEU A 166 11.21 -19.55 9.60
N GLY A 167 11.10 -18.57 10.51
CA GLY A 167 12.19 -17.71 10.93
C GLY A 167 12.38 -16.47 10.04
N PRO A 168 13.08 -15.44 10.56
CA PRO A 168 13.19 -14.14 9.89
C PRO A 168 13.86 -14.24 8.52
N LYS A 169 14.93 -15.03 8.40
CA LYS A 169 15.69 -15.19 7.14
C LYS A 169 14.86 -15.76 6.00
N LYS A 170 14.05 -16.78 6.25
CA LYS A 170 13.23 -17.40 5.20
C LYS A 170 12.11 -16.46 4.75
N VAL A 171 11.41 -15.83 5.69
CA VAL A 171 10.33 -14.89 5.36
C VAL A 171 10.85 -13.64 4.66
N PHE A 172 12.01 -13.12 5.07
CA PHE A 172 12.70 -12.03 4.39
C PHE A 172 12.92 -12.35 2.91
N TRP A 173 13.55 -13.49 2.60
CA TRP A 173 13.83 -13.86 1.20
C TRP A 173 12.56 -14.18 0.40
N ILE A 174 11.52 -14.76 1.02
CA ILE A 174 10.21 -14.91 0.38
C ILE A 174 9.65 -13.54 -0.04
N CYS A 175 9.72 -12.55 0.86
CA CYS A 175 9.26 -11.18 0.57
C CYS A 175 10.06 -10.54 -0.57
N VAL A 176 11.40 -10.63 -0.54
CA VAL A 176 12.27 -10.12 -1.61
C VAL A 176 11.93 -10.79 -2.95
N CYS A 177 11.84 -12.12 -3.00
CA CYS A 177 11.49 -12.83 -4.22
C CYS A 177 10.11 -12.44 -4.76
N LEU A 178 9.10 -12.25 -3.90
CA LEU A 178 7.77 -11.79 -4.31
C LEU A 178 7.82 -10.39 -4.96
N LEU A 179 8.58 -9.47 -4.37
CA LEU A 179 8.77 -8.12 -4.92
C LEU A 179 9.55 -8.13 -6.24
N GLU A 180 10.62 -8.91 -6.34
CA GLU A 180 11.38 -9.08 -7.59
C GLU A 180 10.50 -9.67 -8.70
N MET A 181 9.67 -10.67 -8.39
CA MET A 181 8.70 -11.21 -9.34
C MET A 181 7.67 -10.16 -9.77
N ALA A 182 7.22 -9.28 -8.87
CA ALA A 182 6.33 -8.17 -9.23
C ALA A 182 7.01 -7.20 -10.20
N TYR A 183 8.28 -6.86 -9.98
CA TYR A 183 9.06 -6.02 -10.88
C TYR A 183 9.27 -6.66 -12.25
N ILE A 184 9.65 -7.94 -12.28
CA ILE A 184 9.80 -8.70 -13.53
C ILE A 184 8.47 -8.74 -14.29
N PHE A 185 7.38 -9.02 -13.59
CA PHE A 185 6.05 -9.01 -14.20
C PHE A 185 5.71 -7.64 -14.79
N ALA A 186 5.95 -6.55 -14.07
CA ALA A 186 5.70 -5.20 -14.57
C ALA A 186 6.57 -4.84 -15.79
N MET A 187 7.84 -5.27 -15.82
CA MET A 187 8.71 -5.09 -16.98
C MET A 187 8.20 -5.85 -18.20
N VAL A 188 7.82 -7.13 -18.04
CA VAL A 188 7.26 -7.95 -19.12
C VAL A 188 5.94 -7.36 -19.61
N PHE A 189 5.06 -6.94 -18.70
CA PHE A 189 3.80 -6.30 -19.03
C PHE A 189 4.03 -4.98 -19.80
N GLY A 190 4.94 -4.13 -19.33
CA GLY A 190 5.32 -2.88 -19.99
C GLY A 190 5.95 -3.09 -21.38
N ALA A 191 6.69 -4.18 -21.58
CA ALA A 191 7.25 -4.52 -22.89
C ALA A 191 6.19 -4.77 -23.97
N THR A 192 4.96 -5.15 -23.57
CA THR A 192 3.81 -5.33 -24.47
C THR A 192 3.18 -4.01 -24.94
N SER A 193 3.57 -2.86 -24.39
CA SER A 193 3.05 -1.57 -24.83
C SER A 193 3.45 -1.25 -26.27
N SER A 194 2.52 -0.70 -27.04
CA SER A 194 2.81 -0.17 -28.39
C SER A 194 3.45 1.22 -28.35
N ARG A 195 3.38 1.92 -27.20
CA ARG A 195 3.87 3.29 -27.03
C ARG A 195 5.34 3.26 -26.58
N PRO A 196 6.30 3.77 -27.38
CA PRO A 196 7.73 3.69 -27.05
C PRO A 196 8.08 4.37 -25.73
N TRP A 197 7.48 5.53 -25.45
CA TRP A 197 7.73 6.27 -24.21
C TRP A 197 7.26 5.51 -22.97
N SER A 198 6.07 4.89 -23.04
CA SER A 198 5.49 4.13 -21.91
C SER A 198 6.29 2.86 -21.66
N LYS A 199 6.67 2.16 -22.73
CA LYS A 199 7.58 1.01 -22.69
C LYS A 199 8.91 1.36 -22.02
N LEU A 200 9.55 2.43 -22.48
CA LEU A 200 10.84 2.89 -21.95
C LEU A 200 10.75 3.23 -20.46
N ILE A 201 9.78 4.08 -20.08
CA ILE A 201 9.58 4.48 -18.67
C ILE A 201 9.32 3.25 -17.81
N THR A 202 8.42 2.35 -18.23
CA THR A 202 8.04 1.18 -17.43
C THR A 202 9.22 0.24 -17.24
N ILE A 203 9.91 -0.15 -18.32
CA ILE A 203 11.04 -1.08 -18.23
C ILE A 203 12.20 -0.50 -17.42
N LEU A 204 12.62 0.75 -17.71
CA LEU A 204 13.77 1.35 -17.02
C LEU A 204 13.48 1.58 -15.54
N SER A 205 12.32 2.15 -15.20
CA SER A 205 11.98 2.44 -13.80
C SER A 205 11.92 1.18 -12.96
N HIS A 206 11.21 0.13 -13.42
CA HIS A 206 11.09 -1.11 -12.67
C HIS A 206 12.42 -1.89 -12.63
N SER A 207 13.27 -1.80 -13.67
CA SER A 207 14.63 -2.35 -13.64
C SER A 207 15.49 -1.70 -12.56
N VAL A 208 15.44 -0.36 -12.45
CA VAL A 208 16.20 0.39 -11.44
C VAL A 208 15.70 0.05 -10.04
N LEU A 209 14.38 -0.04 -9.84
CA LEU A 209 13.80 -0.39 -8.54
C LEU A 209 14.12 -1.83 -8.12
N ALA A 210 14.05 -2.80 -9.04
CA ALA A 210 14.47 -4.17 -8.81
C ALA A 210 15.95 -4.25 -8.39
N LEU A 211 16.85 -3.62 -9.17
CA LEU A 211 18.27 -3.59 -8.84
C LEU A 211 18.55 -2.91 -7.49
N MET A 212 17.82 -1.85 -7.17
CA MET A 212 17.93 -1.16 -5.89
C MET A 212 17.46 -2.06 -4.73
N LEU A 213 16.32 -2.74 -4.89
CA LEU A 213 15.79 -3.68 -3.90
C LEU A 213 16.78 -4.82 -3.65
N TRP A 214 17.26 -5.45 -4.71
CA TRP A 214 18.23 -6.54 -4.64
C TRP A 214 19.48 -6.12 -3.86
N LYS A 215 20.12 -4.99 -4.24
CA LYS A 215 21.31 -4.49 -3.55
C LYS A 215 21.08 -4.21 -2.08
N GLN A 216 19.96 -3.58 -1.73
CA GLN A 216 19.63 -3.31 -0.34
C GLN A 216 19.37 -4.61 0.44
N SER A 217 18.81 -5.63 -0.21
CA SER A 217 18.54 -6.92 0.40
C SER A 217 19.81 -7.70 0.76
N GLU A 218 20.91 -7.49 0.04
CA GLU A 218 22.20 -8.15 0.32
C GLU A 218 22.94 -7.50 1.50
N SER A 219 22.73 -6.20 1.72
CA SER A 219 23.43 -5.43 2.76
C SER A 219 22.77 -5.43 4.14
N ILE A 220 21.56 -6.01 4.27
CA ILE A 220 20.78 -5.92 5.50
C ILE A 220 21.29 -6.88 6.59
N ASP A 221 21.33 -6.40 7.84
CA ASP A 221 21.52 -7.27 9.00
C ASP A 221 20.16 -7.74 9.54
N LEU A 222 19.87 -9.02 9.34
CA LEU A 222 18.61 -9.64 9.79
C LEU A 222 18.54 -9.87 11.31
N LYS A 223 19.63 -9.65 12.05
CA LYS A 223 19.64 -9.73 13.51
C LYS A 223 19.31 -8.39 14.16
N ASP A 224 19.52 -7.28 13.46
CA ASP A 224 19.24 -5.95 13.96
C ASP A 224 17.78 -5.53 13.67
N LYS A 225 17.02 -5.28 14.74
CA LYS A 225 15.62 -4.85 14.65
C LYS A 225 15.48 -3.49 13.95
N PHE A 226 16.45 -2.58 14.11
CA PHE A 226 16.41 -1.28 13.43
C PHE A 226 16.63 -1.41 11.93
N SER A 227 17.55 -2.28 11.50
CA SER A 227 17.78 -2.63 10.10
C SER A 227 16.53 -3.23 9.46
N LEU A 228 15.89 -4.20 10.13
CA LEU A 228 14.61 -4.78 9.67
C LEU A 228 13.50 -3.74 9.55
N GLN A 229 13.35 -2.86 10.55
CA GLN A 229 12.35 -1.79 10.49
C GLN A 229 12.65 -0.79 9.36
N SER A 230 13.92 -0.49 9.12
CA SER A 230 14.34 0.41 8.04
C SER A 230 14.03 -0.19 6.67
N PHE A 231 14.25 -1.49 6.50
CA PHE A 231 13.88 -2.20 5.28
C PHE A 231 12.35 -2.30 5.11
N TYR A 232 11.60 -2.50 6.19
CA TYR A 232 10.14 -2.42 6.14
C TYR A 232 9.66 -1.06 5.63
N MET A 233 10.28 0.04 6.08
CA MET A 233 9.98 1.37 5.57
C MET A 233 10.43 1.57 4.12
N LEU A 234 11.49 0.89 3.67
CA LEU A 234 11.88 0.87 2.25
C LEU A 234 10.78 0.23 1.38
N ILE A 235 10.18 -0.89 1.82
CA ILE A 235 9.06 -1.53 1.10
C ILE A 235 7.90 -0.55 0.90
N TRP A 236 7.54 0.23 1.93
CA TRP A 236 6.52 1.27 1.81
C TRP A 236 6.89 2.35 0.80
N LYS A 237 8.16 2.81 0.81
CA LYS A 237 8.64 3.81 -0.16
C LYS A 237 8.58 3.28 -1.58
N LEU A 238 8.98 2.02 -1.80
CA LEU A 238 8.88 1.35 -3.10
C LEU A 238 7.42 1.33 -3.58
N LEU A 239 6.47 0.93 -2.72
CA LEU A 239 5.04 0.97 -3.05
C LEU A 239 4.55 2.38 -3.41
N TYR A 240 5.07 3.43 -2.76
CA TYR A 240 4.72 4.81 -3.11
C TYR A 240 5.24 5.21 -4.48
N VAL A 241 6.44 4.75 -4.85
CA VAL A 241 6.99 4.94 -6.20
C VAL A 241 6.15 4.18 -7.22
N GLU A 242 5.69 2.95 -6.92
CA GLU A 242 4.78 2.21 -7.80
C GLU A 242 3.52 3.02 -8.13
N TYR A 243 2.88 3.63 -7.12
CA TYR A 243 1.73 4.51 -7.37
C TYR A 243 2.06 5.69 -8.29
N MET A 244 3.28 6.21 -8.26
CA MET A 244 3.69 7.27 -9.18
C MET A 244 3.93 6.75 -10.60
N LEU A 245 4.37 5.51 -10.77
CA LEU A 245 4.70 4.90 -12.05
C LEU A 245 3.48 4.38 -12.81
N LEU A 246 2.46 3.87 -12.12
CA LEU A 246 1.29 3.24 -12.74
C LEU A 246 0.59 4.10 -13.82
N PRO A 247 0.39 5.42 -13.65
CA PRO A 247 -0.23 6.25 -14.69
C PRO A 247 0.55 6.36 -16.01
N PHE A 248 1.86 6.04 -16.00
CA PHE A 248 2.72 6.06 -17.17
C PHE A 248 2.64 4.76 -17.99
N VAL A 249 1.96 3.73 -17.49
CA VAL A 249 1.75 2.46 -18.20
C VAL A 249 0.56 2.61 -19.16
N ARG A 250 0.79 2.45 -20.46
CA ARG A 250 -0.18 2.75 -21.52
C ARG A 250 -0.21 1.72 -22.64
#